data_AF-A0A9P9PUR4-F1
#
_entry.id   AF-A0A9P9PUR4-F1
#
_cell.length_a   1.000
_cell.length_b   1.000
_cell.length_c   1.000
_cell.angle_alpha   90.00
_cell.angle_beta   90.00
_cell.angle_gamma   90.00
#
_symmetry.space_group_name_H-M   'P 1'
#
loop_
_entity.id
_entity.type
_entity.pdbx_description
1 polymer ?
#
loop_
_entity_poly.entity_id
_entity_poly.type
_entity_poly.pdbx_seq_one_letter_code
_entity_poly.pdbx_strand_id
1 'polypeptide(L)'
;MPLPLLRLAHNKPAVALFALATHLVLHRGEWDNSFHIFLAIWVLAFGSLAITEFAQLTHATSIVGAFKSTIVTAIVYFTVLTTSILLHRGFFHRLRHIPGPFVARFTKFYGIFAGVLPDFQYFKKSEEWHKQYKTDVIRTGPREVTIYCADAIPVIHGPMSKCSKGPWYSGAAHVGGASTQTTRDKEEHKRRRKLWDHAFNARALREYEPRLNRHALALMSRLKEQAKQPAVRITNWVNFYSFDVMGDVGFSRSFGMLEKGEEDEIIKLLHESMSPLSIFGHVNWALNLATRTAAGAKALLDHIDWTAKVLEERVKITPKENDIFSWLLDPNTTKVSPELNADSRLLVVAGSDTTAATLSWIVYELCRHSEVQTKLRKQIDDIASSKSHLDVEDVANCAFLDGVINEALRLHPPVPSGVQRETPPEGITLPNGTYIPGRIIIWSVTANLVRLFEMEFAKGEDGREILEKSRDCFTTNVGKLDVDLKLRNTA
;
A
#
# COMPACT_ATOMS: atom_id res chain seq x y z
N MET A 1 -51.33 -18.90 -18.10
CA MET A 1 -51.27 -17.47 -17.72
C MET A 1 -49.87 -17.24 -17.15
N PRO A 2 -49.07 -16.27 -17.64
CA PRO A 2 -47.70 -16.11 -17.15
C PRO A 2 -47.70 -15.73 -15.68
N LEU A 3 -46.76 -16.29 -14.89
CA LEU A 3 -46.60 -15.95 -13.48
C LEU A 3 -46.52 -14.42 -13.29
N PRO A 4 -46.99 -13.88 -12.15
CA PRO A 4 -46.91 -12.44 -11.85
C PRO A 4 -45.49 -11.86 -12.01
N LEU A 5 -44.46 -12.66 -11.69
CA LEU A 5 -43.05 -12.29 -11.81
C LEU A 5 -42.59 -12.09 -13.27
N LEU A 6 -43.06 -12.91 -14.20
CA LEU A 6 -42.75 -12.79 -15.63
C LEU A 6 -43.35 -11.51 -16.23
N ARG A 7 -44.58 -11.17 -15.82
CA ARG A 7 -45.22 -9.90 -16.24
C ARG A 7 -44.43 -8.69 -15.74
N LEU A 8 -43.88 -8.78 -14.53
CA LEU A 8 -43.06 -7.74 -13.95
C LEU A 8 -41.71 -7.60 -14.66
N ALA A 9 -41.08 -8.72 -15.03
CA ALA A 9 -39.82 -8.73 -15.78
C ALA A 9 -39.94 -8.12 -17.18
N HIS A 10 -41.07 -8.32 -17.85
CA HIS A 10 -41.36 -7.69 -19.15
C HIS A 10 -41.79 -6.21 -19.05
N ASN A 11 -42.12 -5.73 -17.85
CA ASN A 11 -42.48 -4.34 -17.63
C ASN A 11 -41.21 -3.50 -17.45
N LYS A 12 -40.75 -2.88 -18.54
CA LYS A 12 -39.53 -2.04 -18.54
C LYS A 12 -39.52 -0.97 -17.43
N PRO A 13 -40.61 -0.22 -17.18
CA PRO A 13 -40.71 0.66 -16.01
C PRO A 13 -40.43 -0.03 -14.65
N ALA A 14 -40.99 -1.22 -14.43
CA ALA A 14 -40.74 -1.96 -13.19
C ALA A 14 -39.27 -2.37 -13.06
N VAL A 15 -38.67 -2.89 -14.14
CA VAL A 15 -37.23 -3.24 -14.20
C VAL A 15 -36.36 -2.02 -13.90
N ALA A 16 -36.70 -0.86 -14.45
CA ALA A 16 -36.01 0.40 -14.18
C ALA A 16 -36.11 0.81 -12.70
N LEU A 17 -37.29 0.66 -12.08
CA LEU A 17 -37.46 0.93 -10.63
C LEU A 17 -36.60 0.00 -9.78
N PHE A 18 -36.50 -1.30 -10.10
CA PHE A 18 -35.61 -2.23 -9.42
C PHE A 18 -34.12 -1.85 -9.57
N ALA A 19 -33.72 -1.39 -10.76
CA ALA A 19 -32.37 -0.88 -10.98
C ALA A 19 -32.08 0.34 -10.10
N LEU A 20 -33.01 1.28 -10.00
CA LEU A 20 -32.87 2.46 -9.13
C LEU A 20 -32.84 2.07 -7.63
N ALA A 21 -33.68 1.12 -7.21
CA ALA A 21 -33.64 0.58 -5.85
C ALA A 21 -32.28 -0.10 -5.56
N THR A 22 -31.73 -0.82 -6.53
CA THR A 22 -30.39 -1.43 -6.41
C THR A 22 -29.33 -0.35 -6.25
N HIS A 23 -29.40 0.75 -7.02
CA HIS A 23 -28.49 1.87 -6.85
C HIS A 23 -28.56 2.45 -5.42
N LEU A 24 -29.74 2.61 -4.82
CA LEU A 24 -29.88 3.08 -3.44
C LEU A 24 -29.19 2.17 -2.42
N VAL A 25 -29.25 0.85 -2.62
CA VAL A 25 -28.52 -0.13 -1.80
C VAL A 25 -27.02 0.02 -2.00
N LEU A 26 -26.57 0.05 -3.25
CA LEU A 26 -25.15 0.19 -3.59
C LEU A 26 -24.54 1.50 -3.05
N HIS A 27 -25.33 2.57 -2.96
CA HIS A 27 -24.90 3.87 -2.47
C HIS A 27 -24.65 3.90 -0.94
N ARG A 28 -25.28 3.02 -0.15
CA ARG A 28 -25.22 3.07 1.33
C ARG A 28 -24.09 2.27 1.95
N GLY A 29 -23.53 1.30 1.23
CA GLY A 29 -22.56 0.32 1.75
C GLY A 29 -21.18 0.44 1.12
N GLU A 30 -20.21 -0.22 1.76
CA GLU A 30 -18.91 -0.53 1.16
C GLU A 30 -18.99 -1.93 0.54
N TRP A 31 -18.88 -2.00 -0.79
CA TRP A 31 -19.11 -3.24 -1.53
C TRP A 31 -17.85 -3.79 -2.19
N ASP A 32 -16.69 -3.14 -2.02
CA ASP A 32 -15.45 -3.54 -2.68
C ASP A 32 -15.03 -4.99 -2.35
N ASN A 33 -15.26 -5.45 -1.12
CA ASN A 33 -14.93 -6.81 -0.70
C ASN A 33 -16.06 -7.82 -0.93
N SER A 34 -17.30 -7.31 -1.06
CA SER A 34 -18.53 -8.10 -1.12
C SER A 34 -19.22 -8.04 -2.48
N PHE A 35 -18.58 -7.48 -3.50
CA PHE A 35 -19.17 -7.30 -4.83
C PHE A 35 -19.58 -8.62 -5.49
N HIS A 36 -18.84 -9.70 -5.21
CA HIS A 36 -19.16 -11.06 -5.65
C HIS A 36 -20.58 -11.52 -5.22
N ILE A 37 -21.12 -11.00 -4.10
CA ILE A 37 -22.48 -11.28 -3.66
C ILE A 37 -23.50 -10.70 -4.64
N PHE A 38 -23.30 -9.45 -5.11
CA PHE A 38 -24.18 -8.85 -6.13
C PHE A 38 -24.06 -9.58 -7.46
N LEU A 39 -22.85 -9.98 -7.84
CA LEU A 39 -22.66 -10.78 -9.04
C LEU A 39 -23.45 -12.10 -8.97
N ALA A 40 -23.37 -12.82 -7.83
CA ALA A 40 -24.14 -14.04 -7.62
C ALA A 40 -25.66 -13.78 -7.64
N ILE A 41 -26.13 -12.71 -6.97
CA ILE A 41 -27.55 -12.31 -7.00
C ILE A 41 -28.01 -12.04 -8.42
N TRP A 42 -27.24 -11.30 -9.23
CA TRP A 42 -27.59 -11.02 -10.62
C TRP A 42 -27.59 -12.29 -11.48
N VAL A 43 -26.57 -13.15 -11.35
CA VAL A 43 -26.50 -14.41 -12.08
C VAL A 43 -27.70 -15.30 -11.75
N LEU A 44 -28.05 -15.44 -10.48
CA LEU A 44 -29.22 -16.22 -10.04
C LEU A 44 -30.51 -15.58 -10.53
N ALA A 45 -30.69 -14.27 -10.38
CA ALA A 45 -31.91 -13.58 -10.79
C ALA A 45 -32.17 -13.70 -12.29
N PHE A 46 -31.18 -13.40 -13.14
CA PHE A 46 -31.32 -13.49 -14.59
C PHE A 46 -31.33 -14.94 -15.10
N GLY A 47 -30.61 -15.85 -14.42
CA GLY A 47 -30.68 -17.29 -14.71
C GLY A 47 -32.05 -17.87 -14.42
N SER A 48 -32.62 -17.58 -13.25
CA SER A 48 -33.98 -17.97 -12.89
C SER A 48 -35.02 -17.35 -13.82
N LEU A 49 -34.83 -16.09 -14.24
CA LEU A 49 -35.69 -15.46 -15.24
C LEU A 49 -35.64 -16.24 -16.56
N ALA A 50 -34.46 -16.54 -17.10
CA ALA A 50 -34.32 -17.31 -18.34
C ALA A 50 -34.97 -18.70 -18.26
N ILE A 51 -34.81 -19.40 -17.13
CA ILE A 51 -35.44 -20.71 -16.91
C ILE A 51 -36.97 -20.58 -16.88
N THR A 52 -37.49 -19.54 -16.21
CA THR A 52 -38.94 -19.32 -16.09
C THR A 52 -39.55 -18.91 -17.44
N GLU A 53 -38.85 -18.08 -18.21
CA GLU A 53 -39.21 -17.70 -19.58
C GLU A 53 -39.31 -18.95 -20.48
N PHE A 54 -38.32 -19.83 -20.41
CA PHE A 54 -38.32 -21.09 -21.16
C PHE A 54 -39.45 -22.04 -20.72
N ALA A 55 -39.74 -22.12 -19.42
CA ALA A 55 -40.74 -23.03 -18.87
C ALA A 55 -42.19 -22.60 -19.11
N GLN A 56 -42.48 -21.30 -19.28
CA GLN A 56 -43.85 -20.78 -19.21
C GLN A 56 -44.38 -20.08 -20.46
N LEU A 57 -43.52 -19.63 -21.38
CA LEU A 57 -44.01 -19.03 -22.61
C LEU A 57 -44.34 -20.10 -23.65
N THR A 58 -45.63 -20.33 -23.84
CA THR A 58 -46.20 -21.06 -24.98
C THR A 58 -45.78 -20.50 -26.35
N HIS A 59 -45.25 -19.27 -26.41
CA HIS A 59 -44.68 -18.63 -27.62
C HIS A 59 -43.15 -18.60 -27.67
N ALA A 60 -42.45 -18.95 -26.59
CA ALA A 60 -40.99 -19.14 -26.59
C ALA A 60 -40.69 -20.63 -26.75
N THR A 61 -41.14 -21.22 -27.85
CA THR A 61 -40.83 -22.63 -28.19
C THR A 61 -39.35 -22.86 -28.48
N SER A 62 -38.53 -21.81 -28.47
CA SER A 62 -37.08 -21.90 -28.65
C SER A 62 -36.33 -21.31 -27.46
N ILE A 63 -35.28 -22.02 -27.04
CA ILE A 63 -34.27 -21.58 -26.08
C ILE A 63 -33.79 -20.15 -26.41
N VAL A 64 -33.63 -19.86 -27.70
CA VAL A 64 -33.24 -18.55 -28.23
C VAL A 64 -34.18 -17.42 -27.81
N GLY A 65 -35.50 -17.66 -27.80
CA GLY A 65 -36.49 -16.66 -27.39
C GLY A 65 -36.36 -16.26 -25.92
N ALA A 66 -36.21 -17.26 -25.04
CA ALA A 66 -36.03 -17.04 -23.61
C ALA A 66 -34.73 -16.28 -23.31
N PHE A 67 -33.62 -16.66 -23.96
CA PHE A 67 -32.36 -15.93 -23.85
C PHE A 67 -32.49 -14.49 -24.33
N LYS A 68 -33.13 -14.24 -25.48
CA LYS A 68 -33.33 -12.90 -26.01
C LYS A 68 -34.12 -12.02 -25.05
N SER A 69 -35.21 -12.53 -24.47
CA SER A 69 -36.02 -11.77 -23.50
C SER A 69 -35.24 -11.40 -22.24
N THR A 70 -34.54 -12.37 -21.66
CA THR A 70 -33.69 -12.16 -20.48
C THR A 70 -32.57 -11.15 -20.77
N ILE A 71 -31.91 -11.25 -21.93
CA ILE A 71 -30.87 -10.30 -22.33
C ILE A 71 -31.43 -8.88 -22.45
N VAL A 72 -32.60 -8.70 -23.08
CA VAL A 72 -33.24 -7.38 -23.18
C VAL A 72 -33.54 -6.82 -21.78
N THR A 73 -34.08 -7.64 -20.89
CA THR A 73 -34.37 -7.26 -19.50
C THR A 73 -33.09 -6.86 -18.75
N ALA A 74 -32.02 -7.66 -18.88
CA ALA A 74 -30.72 -7.37 -18.29
C ALA A 74 -30.11 -6.07 -18.84
N ILE A 75 -30.16 -5.83 -20.15
CA ILE A 75 -29.68 -4.60 -20.78
C ILE A 75 -30.42 -3.39 -20.21
N VAL A 76 -31.76 -3.44 -20.11
CA VAL A 76 -32.55 -2.35 -19.52
C VAL A 76 -32.14 -2.11 -18.07
N TYR A 77 -32.08 -3.16 -17.25
CA TYR A 77 -31.68 -3.08 -15.85
C TYR A 77 -30.29 -2.45 -15.67
N PHE A 78 -29.26 -3.00 -16.33
CA PHE A 78 -27.88 -2.52 -16.19
C PHE A 78 -27.66 -1.14 -16.80
N THR A 79 -28.38 -0.79 -17.88
CA THR A 79 -28.34 0.56 -18.46
C THR A 79 -28.89 1.59 -17.48
N VAL A 80 -30.05 1.32 -16.88
CA VAL A 80 -30.65 2.23 -15.88
C VAL A 80 -29.76 2.32 -14.63
N LEU A 81 -29.28 1.19 -14.11
CA LEU A 81 -28.40 1.13 -12.96
C LEU A 81 -27.12 1.96 -13.19
N THR A 82 -26.42 1.69 -14.29
CA THR A 82 -25.15 2.35 -14.63
C THR A 82 -25.37 3.84 -14.88
N THR A 83 -26.40 4.20 -15.63
CA THR A 83 -26.72 5.62 -15.90
C THR A 83 -27.03 6.36 -14.60
N SER A 84 -27.83 5.76 -13.72
CA SER A 84 -28.16 6.35 -12.42
C SER A 84 -26.91 6.57 -11.56
N ILE A 85 -26.02 5.57 -11.49
CA ILE A 85 -24.72 5.65 -10.78
C ILE A 85 -23.85 6.77 -11.37
N LEU A 86 -23.69 6.81 -12.69
CA LEU A 86 -22.84 7.79 -13.37
C LEU A 86 -23.37 9.22 -13.20
N LEU A 87 -24.67 9.43 -13.37
CA LEU A 87 -25.31 10.73 -13.15
C LEU A 87 -25.10 11.21 -11.71
N HIS A 88 -25.34 10.33 -10.73
CA HIS A 88 -25.11 10.65 -9.32
C HIS A 88 -23.64 11.02 -9.07
N ARG A 89 -22.70 10.17 -9.49
CA ARG A 89 -21.26 10.37 -9.29
C ARG A 89 -20.74 11.66 -9.94
N GLY A 90 -21.20 11.97 -11.15
CA GLY A 90 -20.78 13.14 -11.92
C GLY A 90 -21.30 14.46 -11.36
N PHE A 91 -22.58 14.52 -11.00
CA PHE A 91 -23.28 15.79 -10.79
C PHE A 91 -23.87 15.99 -9.39
N PHE A 92 -24.18 14.91 -8.67
CA PHE A 92 -24.86 14.97 -7.37
C PHE A 92 -24.00 14.49 -6.20
N HIS A 93 -22.82 13.92 -6.48
CA HIS A 93 -21.92 13.44 -5.45
C HIS A 93 -21.40 14.59 -4.56
N ARG A 94 -21.20 14.31 -3.28
CA ARG A 94 -20.77 15.30 -2.26
C ARG A 94 -19.42 15.96 -2.59
N LEU A 95 -18.56 15.28 -3.34
CA LEU A 95 -17.27 15.80 -3.82
C LEU A 95 -17.37 16.63 -5.12
N ARG A 96 -18.56 17.03 -5.58
CA ARG A 96 -18.71 17.78 -6.85
C ARG A 96 -17.99 19.12 -6.89
N HIS A 97 -17.78 19.73 -5.73
CA HIS A 97 -17.11 21.02 -5.56
C HIS A 97 -15.58 20.88 -5.54
N ILE A 98 -15.05 19.67 -5.34
CA ILE A 98 -13.61 19.45 -5.29
C ILE A 98 -13.07 19.35 -6.73
N PRO A 99 -12.04 20.15 -7.08
CA PRO A 99 -11.43 20.14 -8.41
C PRO A 99 -10.73 18.82 -8.70
N GLY A 100 -10.56 18.49 -9.98
CA GLY A 100 -9.87 17.29 -10.42
C GLY A 100 -10.34 16.82 -11.81
N PRO A 101 -9.71 15.78 -12.36
CA PRO A 101 -10.04 15.29 -13.69
C PRO A 101 -11.52 14.93 -13.82
N PHE A 102 -12.18 15.46 -14.86
CA PHE A 102 -13.63 15.28 -15.03
C PHE A 102 -14.02 13.78 -15.08
N VAL A 103 -13.23 12.96 -15.78
CA VAL A 103 -13.45 11.51 -15.89
C VAL A 103 -13.31 10.80 -14.54
N ALA A 104 -12.43 11.28 -13.65
CA ALA A 104 -12.25 10.71 -12.31
C ALA A 104 -13.51 10.83 -11.45
N ARG A 105 -14.43 11.76 -11.76
CA ARG A 105 -15.74 11.84 -11.09
C ARG A 105 -16.57 10.59 -11.29
N PHE A 106 -16.44 9.93 -12.45
CA PHE A 106 -17.27 8.81 -12.86
C PHE A 106 -16.64 7.45 -12.54
N THR A 107 -15.31 7.35 -12.70
CA THR A 107 -14.61 6.06 -12.65
C THR A 107 -13.16 6.16 -12.15
N LYS A 108 -12.69 5.11 -11.47
CA LYS A 108 -11.29 4.92 -11.08
C LYS A 108 -10.42 4.36 -12.21
N PHE A 109 -11.02 3.80 -13.26
CA PHE A 109 -10.28 3.30 -14.43
C PHE A 109 -9.45 4.39 -15.10
N TYR A 110 -9.86 5.65 -15.01
CA TYR A 110 -9.06 6.78 -15.48
C TYR A 110 -7.66 6.81 -14.86
N GLY A 111 -7.53 6.57 -13.55
CA GLY A 111 -6.23 6.54 -12.88
C GLY A 111 -5.33 5.42 -13.38
N ILE A 112 -5.92 4.27 -13.74
CA ILE A 112 -5.18 3.15 -14.33
C ILE A 112 -4.63 3.55 -15.70
N PHE A 113 -5.50 4.02 -16.62
CA PHE A 113 -5.09 4.33 -18.00
C PHE A 113 -4.16 5.54 -18.09
N ALA A 114 -4.43 6.59 -17.30
CA ALA A 114 -3.66 7.84 -17.37
C ALA A 114 -2.42 7.86 -16.46
N GLY A 115 -2.30 6.95 -15.48
CA GLY A 115 -1.21 7.00 -14.50
C GLY A 115 -0.50 5.68 -14.22
N VAL A 116 -1.11 4.51 -14.44
CA VAL A 116 -0.48 3.20 -14.14
C VAL A 116 0.02 2.51 -15.40
N LEU A 117 -0.83 2.33 -16.41
CA LEU A 117 -0.47 1.55 -17.60
C LEU A 117 0.67 2.11 -18.46
N PRO A 118 0.92 3.43 -18.53
CA PRO A 118 2.05 3.94 -19.31
C PRO A 118 3.41 3.43 -18.83
N ASP A 119 3.64 3.41 -17.52
CA ASP A 119 4.98 3.18 -16.93
C ASP A 119 4.97 2.84 -15.42
N PHE A 120 3.80 2.56 -14.83
CA PHE A 120 3.58 2.33 -13.39
C PHE A 120 3.95 3.53 -12.50
N GLN A 121 3.96 4.76 -13.05
CA GLN A 121 4.36 5.98 -12.32
C GLN A 121 3.16 6.84 -11.89
N TYR A 122 2.12 6.25 -11.27
CA TYR A 122 0.92 6.99 -10.87
C TYR A 122 1.22 8.23 -10.03
N PHE A 123 2.26 8.18 -9.19
CA PHE A 123 2.71 9.32 -8.39
C PHE A 123 3.11 10.54 -9.24
N LYS A 124 3.76 10.35 -10.40
CA LYS A 124 4.08 11.45 -11.33
C LYS A 124 2.82 12.07 -11.90
N LYS A 125 1.85 11.22 -12.27
CA LYS A 125 0.55 11.71 -12.76
C LYS A 125 -0.20 12.50 -11.69
N SER A 126 -0.10 12.04 -10.44
CA SER A 126 -0.61 12.72 -9.26
C SER A 126 -0.03 14.15 -9.18
N GLU A 127 1.28 14.31 -9.33
CA GLU A 127 1.93 15.63 -9.32
C GLU A 127 1.54 16.53 -10.48
N GLU A 128 1.38 15.97 -11.68
CA GLU A 128 0.88 16.74 -12.82
C GLU A 128 -0.49 17.35 -12.50
N TRP A 129 -1.39 16.57 -11.88
CA TRP A 129 -2.66 17.10 -11.41
C TRP A 129 -2.47 18.16 -10.33
N HIS A 130 -1.55 17.97 -9.39
CA HIS A 130 -1.26 18.99 -8.38
C HIS A 130 -0.84 20.32 -9.01
N LYS A 131 0.10 20.28 -9.96
CA LYS A 131 0.55 21.45 -10.74
C LYS A 131 -0.58 22.07 -11.57
N GLN A 132 -1.45 21.25 -12.15
CA GLN A 132 -2.55 21.69 -13.01
C GLN A 132 -3.67 22.38 -12.22
N TYR A 133 -4.15 21.76 -11.14
CA TYR A 133 -5.32 22.24 -10.39
C TYR A 133 -4.97 23.25 -9.30
N LYS A 134 -3.69 23.34 -8.89
CA LYS A 134 -3.16 24.34 -7.93
C LYS A 134 -3.98 24.38 -6.63
N THR A 135 -4.21 23.21 -6.05
CA THR A 135 -5.04 23.03 -4.86
C THR A 135 -4.61 21.80 -4.09
N ASP A 136 -4.72 21.88 -2.77
CA ASP A 136 -4.25 20.82 -1.88
C ASP A 136 -5.16 19.57 -1.89
N VAL A 137 -6.38 19.67 -2.42
CA VAL A 137 -7.35 18.57 -2.42
C VAL A 137 -7.89 18.35 -3.82
N ILE A 138 -7.51 17.22 -4.42
CA ILE A 138 -7.87 16.88 -5.78
C ILE A 138 -8.73 15.62 -5.80
N ARG A 139 -9.88 15.69 -6.48
CA ARG A 139 -10.75 14.53 -6.68
C ARG A 139 -10.15 13.60 -7.73
N THR A 140 -9.60 12.47 -7.27
CA THR A 140 -8.93 11.43 -8.08
C THR A 140 -9.78 10.17 -8.27
N GLY A 141 -11.01 10.18 -7.76
CA GLY A 141 -12.00 9.15 -8.02
C GLY A 141 -13.44 9.55 -7.67
N PRO A 142 -14.42 8.66 -7.88
CA PRO A 142 -15.82 8.96 -7.63
C PRO A 142 -16.09 9.35 -6.17
N ARG A 143 -15.48 8.60 -5.24
CA ARG A 143 -15.57 8.74 -3.78
C ARG A 143 -14.16 8.90 -3.18
N GLU A 144 -13.25 9.53 -3.92
CA GLU A 144 -11.84 9.57 -3.55
C GLU A 144 -11.22 10.94 -3.84
N VAL A 145 -10.37 11.38 -2.92
CA VAL A 145 -9.52 12.55 -3.06
C VAL A 145 -8.06 12.20 -2.76
N THR A 146 -7.15 12.94 -3.37
CA THR A 146 -5.73 12.95 -3.04
C THR A 146 -5.40 14.26 -2.36
N ILE A 147 -4.68 14.20 -1.25
CA ILE A 147 -4.35 15.34 -0.39
C ILE A 147 -2.87 15.66 -0.50
N TYR A 148 -2.62 16.93 -0.78
CA TYR A 148 -1.34 17.60 -0.98
C TYR A 148 -1.11 18.65 0.12
N CYS A 149 -1.29 18.27 1.38
CA CYS A 149 -1.15 19.17 2.53
C CYS A 149 -0.34 18.49 3.63
N ALA A 150 0.84 19.02 3.96
CA ALA A 150 1.69 18.47 5.01
C ALA A 150 1.03 18.59 6.40
N ASP A 151 0.37 19.71 6.68
CA ASP A 151 -0.34 19.95 7.94
C ASP A 151 -1.54 19.02 8.14
N ALA A 152 -2.02 18.37 7.08
CA ALA A 152 -3.08 17.38 7.18
C ALA A 152 -2.60 16.05 7.79
N ILE A 153 -1.28 15.80 7.90
CA ILE A 153 -0.72 14.54 8.42
C ILE A 153 -1.20 14.24 9.84
N PRO A 154 -1.13 15.15 10.84
CA PRO A 154 -1.67 14.88 12.17
C PRO A 154 -3.18 14.57 12.18
N VAL A 155 -3.95 15.25 11.33
CA VAL A 155 -5.41 15.05 11.23
C VAL A 155 -5.76 13.68 10.63
N ILE A 156 -4.99 13.22 9.64
CA ILE A 156 -5.26 12.00 8.88
C ILE A 156 -4.59 10.77 9.52
N HIS A 157 -3.36 10.91 9.99
CA HIS A 157 -2.51 9.80 10.46
C HIS A 157 -2.10 9.91 11.93
N GLY A 158 -2.31 11.05 12.58
CA GLY A 158 -1.88 11.26 13.95
C GLY A 158 -2.60 10.35 14.95
N PRO A 159 -2.10 10.25 16.20
CA PRO A 159 -2.64 9.34 17.23
C PRO A 159 -4.13 9.56 17.53
N MET A 160 -4.59 10.80 17.42
CA MET A 160 -5.98 11.20 17.65
C MET A 160 -6.84 11.17 16.36
N SER A 161 -6.28 10.73 15.24
CA SER A 161 -6.99 10.66 13.97
C SER A 161 -8.21 9.74 14.08
N LYS A 162 -9.35 10.26 13.64
CA LYS A 162 -10.57 9.48 13.48
C LYS A 162 -10.60 8.72 12.15
N CYS A 163 -9.68 9.01 11.23
CA CYS A 163 -9.62 8.30 9.96
C CYS A 163 -9.28 6.82 10.19
N SER A 164 -9.87 5.94 9.39
CA SER A 164 -9.55 4.52 9.37
C SER A 164 -8.71 4.17 8.14
N LYS A 165 -8.11 2.98 8.13
CA LYS A 165 -7.53 2.41 6.91
C LYS A 165 -8.63 2.19 5.88
N GLY A 166 -8.38 2.61 4.64
CA GLY A 166 -9.35 2.50 3.55
C GLY A 166 -9.55 1.06 3.04
N PRO A 167 -10.51 0.85 2.11
CA PRO A 167 -10.86 -0.46 1.58
C PRO A 167 -9.72 -1.25 0.92
N TRP A 168 -8.68 -0.56 0.42
CA TRP A 168 -7.49 -1.19 -0.18
C TRP A 168 -6.81 -2.18 0.78
N TYR A 169 -6.79 -1.86 2.08
CA TYR A 169 -6.20 -2.72 3.09
C TYR A 169 -7.01 -4.00 3.38
N SER A 170 -8.25 -4.10 2.90
CA SER A 170 -9.01 -5.36 2.94
C SER A 170 -8.73 -6.27 1.74
N GLY A 171 -7.98 -5.78 0.74
CA GLY A 171 -7.71 -6.51 -0.51
C GLY A 171 -7.10 -7.87 -0.24
N ALA A 172 -7.71 -8.91 -0.81
CA ALA A 172 -7.25 -10.30 -0.70
C ALA A 172 -7.15 -10.91 0.71
N ALA A 173 -7.63 -10.22 1.76
CA ALA A 173 -7.67 -10.76 3.12
C ALA A 173 -8.52 -12.05 3.23
N HIS A 174 -9.50 -12.20 2.34
CA HIS A 174 -10.33 -13.40 2.22
C HIS A 174 -9.58 -14.65 1.70
N VAL A 175 -8.40 -14.46 1.11
CA VAL A 175 -7.56 -15.55 0.60
C VAL A 175 -6.53 -15.96 1.65
N GLY A 176 -5.77 -14.99 2.17
CA GLY A 176 -4.58 -15.26 2.99
C GLY A 176 -4.60 -14.72 4.42
N GLY A 177 -5.71 -14.16 4.89
CA GLY A 177 -5.79 -13.44 6.17
C GLY A 177 -5.26 -12.01 6.09
N ALA A 178 -5.56 -11.21 7.12
CA ALA A 178 -5.06 -9.84 7.26
C ALA A 178 -3.79 -9.82 8.12
N SER A 179 -2.77 -9.10 7.68
CA SER A 179 -1.58 -8.77 8.48
C SER A 179 -1.87 -7.60 9.44
N THR A 180 -0.98 -7.32 10.36
CA THR A 180 -1.07 -6.15 11.25
C THR A 180 -1.14 -4.85 10.42
N GLN A 181 -0.38 -4.76 9.33
CA GLN A 181 -0.43 -3.60 8.41
C GLN A 181 -1.77 -3.47 7.68
N THR A 182 -2.43 -4.57 7.32
CA THR A 182 -3.69 -4.58 6.53
C THR A 182 -4.95 -4.65 7.39
N THR A 183 -4.82 -4.99 8.68
CA THR A 183 -5.94 -5.00 9.63
C THR A 183 -6.54 -3.60 9.76
N ARG A 184 -7.85 -3.50 9.47
CA ARG A 184 -8.66 -2.26 9.57
C ARG A 184 -9.40 -2.12 10.91
N ASP A 185 -9.61 -3.23 11.62
CA ASP A 185 -10.18 -3.21 12.97
C ASP A 185 -9.16 -2.62 13.96
N LYS A 186 -9.55 -1.57 14.69
CA LYS A 186 -8.62 -0.82 15.55
C LYS A 186 -8.20 -1.62 16.78
N GLU A 187 -9.10 -2.39 17.38
CA GLU A 187 -8.80 -3.15 18.59
C GLU A 187 -7.93 -4.37 18.27
N GLU A 188 -8.25 -5.08 17.20
CA GLU A 188 -7.42 -6.19 16.71
C GLU A 188 -6.04 -5.71 16.28
N HIS A 189 -5.97 -4.58 15.56
CA HIS A 189 -4.70 -3.95 15.23
C HIS A 189 -3.90 -3.62 16.48
N LYS A 190 -4.51 -2.98 17.48
CA LYS A 190 -3.85 -2.62 18.74
C LYS A 190 -3.32 -3.85 19.48
N ARG A 191 -4.12 -4.92 19.56
CA ARG A 191 -3.74 -6.19 20.19
C ARG A 191 -2.52 -6.82 19.50
N ARG A 192 -2.55 -6.93 18.18
CA ARG A 192 -1.44 -7.52 17.40
C ARG A 192 -0.21 -6.63 17.37
N ARG A 193 -0.40 -5.31 17.24
CA ARG A 193 0.70 -4.34 17.23
C ARG A 193 1.53 -4.39 18.51
N LYS A 194 0.91 -4.66 19.66
CA LYS A 194 1.63 -4.85 20.92
C LYS A 194 2.74 -5.93 20.83
N LEU A 195 2.48 -7.04 20.13
CA LEU A 195 3.48 -8.09 19.93
C LEU A 195 4.63 -7.61 19.03
N TRP A 196 4.28 -6.91 17.95
CA TRP A 196 5.26 -6.27 17.07
C TRP A 196 6.12 -5.24 17.81
N ASP A 197 5.55 -4.44 18.71
CA ASP A 197 6.32 -3.46 19.50
C ASP A 197 7.34 -4.15 20.42
N HIS A 198 7.07 -5.37 20.91
CA HIS A 198 8.06 -6.17 21.62
C HIS A 198 9.20 -6.64 20.71
N ALA A 199 8.89 -7.08 19.49
CA ALA A 199 9.90 -7.51 18.51
C ALA A 199 10.79 -6.36 18.01
N PHE A 200 10.34 -5.11 18.11
CA PHE A 200 11.06 -3.93 17.60
C PHE A 200 11.44 -2.92 18.69
N ASN A 201 11.48 -3.35 19.96
CA ASN A 201 11.99 -2.49 21.04
C ASN A 201 13.53 -2.39 21.00
N ALA A 202 14.09 -1.40 21.70
CA ALA A 202 15.54 -1.16 21.71
C ALA A 202 16.39 -2.35 22.16
N ARG A 203 15.86 -3.20 23.06
CA ARG A 203 16.57 -4.43 23.48
C ARG A 203 16.60 -5.46 22.35
N ALA A 204 15.46 -5.74 21.72
CA ALA A 204 15.38 -6.68 20.61
C ALA A 204 16.26 -6.23 19.42
N LEU A 205 16.28 -4.93 19.11
CA LEU A 205 17.13 -4.39 18.05
C LEU A 205 18.63 -4.62 18.32
N ARG A 206 19.10 -4.44 19.56
CA ARG A 206 20.49 -4.79 19.96
C ARG A 206 20.76 -6.30 19.86
N GLU A 207 19.77 -7.15 20.14
CA GLU A 207 19.91 -8.60 19.94
C GLU A 207 20.02 -8.98 18.45
N TYR A 208 19.47 -8.18 17.53
CA TYR A 208 19.54 -8.43 16.09
C TYR A 208 20.81 -7.89 15.43
N GLU A 209 21.38 -6.82 15.97
CA GLU A 209 22.53 -6.09 15.43
C GLU A 209 23.72 -6.98 15.01
N PRO A 210 24.19 -7.96 15.79
CA PRO A 210 25.29 -8.84 15.36
C PRO A 210 24.98 -9.55 14.04
N ARG A 211 23.72 -9.91 13.81
CA ARG A 211 23.26 -10.58 12.59
C ARG A 211 23.26 -9.62 11.41
N LEU A 212 22.81 -8.37 11.61
CA LEU A 212 22.91 -7.31 10.60
C LEU A 212 24.37 -7.07 10.19
N ASN A 213 25.28 -7.02 11.17
CA ASN A 213 26.71 -6.81 10.94
C ASN A 213 27.33 -7.95 10.13
N ARG A 214 26.96 -9.22 10.39
CA ARG A 214 27.40 -10.36 9.56
C ARG A 214 27.00 -10.19 8.09
N HIS A 215 25.74 -9.84 7.83
CA HIS A 215 25.25 -9.63 6.46
C HIS A 215 25.90 -8.41 5.80
N ALA A 216 26.15 -7.34 6.56
CA ALA A 216 26.81 -6.13 6.05
C ALA A 216 28.26 -6.42 5.64
N LEU A 217 28.99 -7.18 6.46
CA LEU A 217 30.34 -7.64 6.15
C LEU A 217 30.36 -8.58 4.94
N ALA A 218 29.38 -9.47 4.81
CA ALA A 218 29.22 -10.34 3.64
C ALA A 218 28.99 -9.52 2.35
N LEU A 219 28.09 -8.53 2.42
CA LEU A 219 27.85 -7.59 1.32
C LEU A 219 29.15 -6.84 0.96
N MET A 220 29.87 -6.30 1.94
CA MET A 220 31.14 -5.62 1.70
C MET A 220 32.19 -6.54 1.05
N SER A 221 32.28 -7.80 1.48
CA SER A 221 33.19 -8.78 0.88
C SER A 221 32.85 -9.01 -0.59
N ARG A 222 31.56 -9.23 -0.90
CA ARG A 222 31.09 -9.40 -2.27
C ARG A 222 31.34 -8.15 -3.11
N LEU A 223 31.06 -6.96 -2.60
CA LEU A 223 31.33 -5.72 -3.34
C LEU A 223 32.82 -5.51 -3.63
N LYS A 224 33.73 -5.90 -2.71
CA LYS A 224 35.18 -5.88 -2.97
C LYS A 224 35.59 -6.84 -4.07
N GLU A 225 34.99 -8.03 -4.14
CA GLU A 225 35.21 -8.99 -5.23
C GLU A 225 34.72 -8.43 -6.57
N GLN A 226 33.53 -7.84 -6.57
CA GLN A 226 32.88 -7.26 -7.76
C GLN A 226 33.56 -5.98 -8.23
N ALA A 227 34.29 -5.27 -7.38
CA ALA A 227 35.03 -4.05 -7.74
C ALA A 227 36.11 -4.25 -8.81
N LYS A 228 36.46 -5.51 -9.13
CA LYS A 228 37.31 -5.87 -10.27
C LYS A 228 36.63 -5.63 -11.63
N GLN A 229 35.30 -5.52 -11.64
CA GLN A 229 34.51 -5.27 -12.83
C GLN A 229 34.40 -3.75 -13.09
N PRO A 230 34.23 -3.32 -14.34
CA PRO A 230 34.14 -1.90 -14.68
C PRO A 230 32.89 -1.21 -14.10
N ALA A 231 31.83 -1.96 -13.84
CA ALA A 231 30.60 -1.46 -13.24
C ALA A 231 29.89 -2.57 -12.46
N VAL A 232 29.21 -2.19 -11.38
CA VAL A 232 28.43 -3.10 -10.54
C VAL A 232 27.03 -2.54 -10.38
N ARG A 233 26.01 -3.36 -10.65
CA ARG A 233 24.61 -2.98 -10.42
C ARG A 233 24.28 -3.10 -8.93
N ILE A 234 24.46 -2.00 -8.20
CA ILE A 234 24.31 -1.98 -6.74
C ILE A 234 22.91 -2.38 -6.25
N THR A 235 21.86 -2.08 -7.03
CA THR A 235 20.46 -2.40 -6.70
C THR A 235 20.26 -3.89 -6.43
N ASN A 236 20.98 -4.76 -7.14
CA ASN A 236 20.89 -6.20 -6.94
C ASN A 236 21.48 -6.57 -5.58
N TRP A 237 22.68 -6.08 -5.27
CA TRP A 237 23.39 -6.42 -4.03
C TRP A 237 22.71 -5.91 -2.77
N VAL A 238 22.14 -4.69 -2.79
CA VAL A 238 21.38 -4.18 -1.65
C VAL A 238 20.03 -4.88 -1.50
N ASN A 239 19.42 -5.33 -2.60
CA ASN A 239 18.24 -6.20 -2.55
C ASN A 239 18.59 -7.53 -1.87
N PHE A 240 19.66 -8.20 -2.32
CA PHE A 240 20.12 -9.46 -1.71
C PHE A 240 20.40 -9.30 -0.21
N TYR A 241 21.07 -8.22 0.17
CA TYR A 241 21.32 -7.88 1.56
C TYR A 241 20.04 -7.71 2.37
N SER A 242 19.10 -6.87 1.91
CA SER A 242 17.87 -6.61 2.66
C SER A 242 17.02 -7.86 2.83
N PHE A 243 16.90 -8.70 1.80
CA PHE A 243 16.17 -9.96 1.89
C PHE A 243 16.87 -10.98 2.80
N ASP A 244 18.19 -11.18 2.67
CA ASP A 244 18.92 -12.12 3.54
C ASP A 244 18.87 -11.69 5.01
N VAL A 245 19.01 -10.38 5.30
CA VAL A 245 18.84 -9.84 6.66
C VAL A 245 17.45 -10.15 7.19
N MET A 246 16.41 -9.91 6.39
CA MET A 246 15.03 -10.08 6.86
C MET A 246 14.61 -11.56 6.94
N GLY A 247 15.20 -12.42 6.12
CA GLY A 247 15.14 -13.86 6.29
C GLY A 247 15.72 -14.26 7.64
N ASP A 248 16.92 -13.74 7.97
CA ASP A 248 17.66 -14.14 9.16
C ASP A 248 16.95 -13.58 10.40
N VAL A 249 16.90 -12.26 10.53
CA VAL A 249 16.28 -11.58 11.69
C VAL A 249 14.78 -11.87 11.81
N GLY A 250 14.11 -12.23 10.72
CA GLY A 250 12.71 -12.62 10.74
C GLY A 250 12.49 -14.06 11.20
N PHE A 251 13.16 -15.02 10.54
CA PHE A 251 12.81 -16.44 10.60
C PHE A 251 13.99 -17.35 10.95
N SER A 252 15.12 -16.80 11.39
CA SER A 252 16.37 -17.55 11.63
C SER A 252 16.81 -18.42 10.46
N ARG A 253 16.64 -17.91 9.23
CA ARG A 253 17.06 -18.55 7.98
C ARG A 253 17.71 -17.53 7.04
N SER A 254 18.65 -17.94 6.20
CA SER A 254 19.10 -17.07 5.08
C SER A 254 18.43 -17.52 3.78
N PHE A 255 18.19 -16.60 2.84
CA PHE A 255 17.84 -16.97 1.46
C PHE A 255 19.10 -17.29 0.63
N GLY A 256 20.26 -16.85 1.13
CA GLY A 256 21.57 -17.09 0.52
C GLY A 256 21.78 -16.27 -0.75
N MET A 257 21.04 -15.17 -0.91
CA MET A 257 21.08 -14.34 -2.12
C MET A 257 22.43 -13.62 -2.25
N LEU A 258 23.00 -13.14 -1.14
CA LEU A 258 24.34 -12.54 -1.11
C LEU A 258 25.44 -13.55 -1.45
N GLU A 259 25.29 -14.80 -0.98
CA GLU A 259 26.27 -15.84 -1.25
C GLU A 259 26.20 -16.28 -2.72
N LYS A 260 25.01 -16.53 -3.25
CA LYS A 260 24.80 -16.95 -4.64
C LYS A 260 25.08 -15.82 -5.63
N GLY A 261 24.88 -14.56 -5.22
CA GLY A 261 24.90 -13.40 -6.13
C GLY A 261 23.70 -13.37 -7.07
N GLU A 262 22.63 -14.08 -6.73
CA GLU A 262 21.43 -14.26 -7.54
C GLU A 262 20.18 -14.12 -6.67
N GLU A 263 19.13 -13.59 -7.28
CA GLU A 263 17.83 -13.47 -6.63
C GLU A 263 17.18 -14.84 -6.49
N ASP A 264 16.66 -15.14 -5.30
CA ASP A 264 15.95 -16.38 -5.05
C ASP A 264 14.62 -16.43 -5.82
N GLU A 265 14.26 -17.60 -6.35
CA GLU A 265 13.07 -17.79 -7.21
C GLU A 265 11.77 -17.31 -6.55
N ILE A 266 11.67 -17.44 -5.23
CA ILE A 266 10.48 -16.99 -4.50
C ILE A 266 10.40 -15.46 -4.48
N ILE A 267 11.53 -14.77 -4.37
CA ILE A 267 11.57 -13.30 -4.37
C ILE A 267 11.23 -12.78 -5.77
N LYS A 268 11.71 -13.45 -6.83
CA LYS A 268 11.27 -13.16 -8.21
C LYS A 268 9.76 -13.27 -8.37
N LEU A 269 9.16 -14.37 -7.89
CA LEU A 269 7.71 -14.57 -7.93
C LEU A 269 6.94 -13.48 -7.17
N LEU A 270 7.48 -13.07 -6.00
CA LEU A 270 6.94 -11.97 -5.21
C LEU A 270 6.93 -10.66 -6.01
N HIS A 271 8.04 -10.29 -6.65
CA HIS A 271 8.11 -9.07 -7.47
C HIS A 271 7.22 -9.14 -8.71
N GLU A 272 7.15 -10.28 -9.39
CA GLU A 272 6.25 -10.49 -10.54
C GLU A 272 4.77 -10.29 -10.15
N SER A 273 4.40 -10.67 -8.92
CA SER A 273 3.03 -10.51 -8.41
C SER A 273 2.63 -9.04 -8.13
N MET A 274 3.58 -8.10 -8.07
CA MET A 274 3.31 -6.69 -7.76
C MET A 274 2.67 -5.91 -8.91
N SER A 275 2.94 -6.28 -10.17
CA SER A 275 2.41 -5.57 -11.34
C SER A 275 0.87 -5.62 -11.42
N PRO A 276 0.21 -6.80 -11.32
CA PRO A 276 -1.24 -6.87 -11.22
C PRO A 276 -1.80 -6.12 -10.01
N LEU A 277 -1.12 -6.18 -8.87
CA LEU A 277 -1.54 -5.48 -7.66
C LEU A 277 -1.55 -3.95 -7.86
N SER A 278 -0.57 -3.40 -8.57
CA SER A 278 -0.51 -1.98 -8.90
C SER A 278 -1.67 -1.55 -9.81
N ILE A 279 -2.03 -2.36 -10.81
CA ILE A 279 -3.16 -2.08 -11.72
C ILE A 279 -4.50 -2.16 -10.99
N PHE A 280 -4.76 -3.30 -10.33
CA PHE A 280 -6.06 -3.57 -9.73
C PHE A 280 -6.23 -2.92 -8.35
N GLY A 281 -5.16 -2.46 -7.70
CA GLY A 281 -5.22 -1.72 -6.43
C GLY A 281 -6.00 -0.40 -6.53
N HIS A 282 -6.18 0.16 -7.72
CA HIS A 282 -7.05 1.33 -7.93
C HIS A 282 -8.54 0.97 -8.04
N VAL A 283 -8.86 -0.32 -8.21
CA VAL A 283 -10.21 -0.86 -8.41
C VAL A 283 -10.38 -2.11 -7.55
N ASN A 284 -10.44 -1.91 -6.23
CA ASN A 284 -10.42 -2.98 -5.22
C ASN A 284 -11.45 -4.10 -5.45
N TRP A 285 -12.66 -3.77 -5.90
CA TRP A 285 -13.66 -4.78 -6.22
C TRP A 285 -13.23 -5.73 -7.35
N ALA A 286 -12.47 -5.22 -8.33
CA ALA A 286 -11.96 -6.02 -9.43
C ALA A 286 -10.82 -6.92 -8.96
N LEU A 287 -9.90 -6.39 -8.13
CA LEU A 287 -8.86 -7.19 -7.48
C LEU A 287 -9.47 -8.36 -6.70
N ASN A 288 -10.43 -8.07 -5.82
CA ASN A 288 -11.10 -9.08 -4.99
C ASN A 288 -11.89 -10.10 -5.81
N LEU A 289 -12.40 -9.72 -6.98
CA LEU A 289 -13.07 -10.66 -7.88
C LEU A 289 -12.06 -11.57 -8.58
N ALA A 290 -10.94 -11.00 -9.06
CA ALA A 290 -9.87 -11.76 -9.70
C ALA A 290 -9.29 -12.81 -8.74
N THR A 291 -9.01 -12.42 -7.48
CA THR A 291 -8.46 -13.32 -6.45
C THR A 291 -9.45 -14.38 -5.94
N ARG A 292 -10.71 -14.36 -6.38
CA ARG A 292 -11.68 -15.45 -6.12
C ARG A 292 -11.67 -16.53 -7.19
N THR A 293 -10.94 -16.33 -8.28
CA THR A 293 -10.75 -17.34 -9.33
C THR A 293 -9.41 -18.05 -9.14
N ALA A 294 -9.32 -19.32 -9.52
CA ALA A 294 -8.07 -20.08 -9.41
C ALA A 294 -6.91 -19.39 -10.17
N ALA A 295 -7.17 -18.90 -11.39
CA ALA A 295 -6.16 -18.23 -12.20
C ALA A 295 -5.73 -16.88 -11.58
N GLY A 296 -6.68 -16.04 -11.17
CA GLY A 296 -6.36 -14.72 -10.60
C GLY A 296 -5.76 -14.78 -9.19
N ALA A 297 -5.97 -15.87 -8.45
CA ALA A 297 -5.38 -16.09 -7.14
C ALA A 297 -4.03 -16.80 -7.17
N LYS A 298 -3.63 -17.42 -8.30
CA LYS A 298 -2.49 -18.35 -8.36
C LYS A 298 -1.21 -17.78 -7.74
N ALA A 299 -0.72 -16.64 -8.22
CA ALA A 299 0.53 -16.06 -7.71
C ALA A 299 0.45 -15.69 -6.22
N LEU A 300 -0.72 -15.23 -5.76
CA LEU A 300 -0.96 -14.95 -4.36
C LEU A 300 -0.96 -16.24 -3.52
N LEU A 301 -1.62 -17.30 -3.99
CA LEU A 301 -1.66 -18.61 -3.33
C LEU A 301 -0.26 -19.23 -3.25
N ASP A 302 0.51 -19.19 -4.34
CA ASP A 302 1.90 -19.68 -4.36
C ASP A 302 2.75 -18.96 -3.29
N HIS A 303 2.58 -17.64 -3.15
CA HIS A 303 3.25 -16.86 -2.11
C HIS A 303 2.73 -17.17 -0.69
N ILE A 304 1.42 -17.36 -0.51
CA ILE A 304 0.80 -17.74 0.77
C ILE A 304 1.32 -19.11 1.24
N ASP A 305 1.35 -20.09 0.34
CA ASP A 305 1.78 -21.45 0.62
C ASP A 305 3.27 -21.49 0.95
N TRP A 306 4.07 -20.68 0.26
CA TRP A 306 5.47 -20.52 0.57
C TRP A 306 5.69 -19.94 1.97
N THR A 307 5.08 -18.78 2.29
CA THR A 307 5.26 -18.19 3.62
C THR A 307 4.74 -19.08 4.74
N ALA A 308 3.69 -19.87 4.47
CA ALA A 308 3.19 -20.87 5.40
C ALA A 308 4.25 -21.93 5.68
N LYS A 309 4.88 -22.50 4.63
CA LYS A 309 5.98 -23.48 4.79
C LYS A 309 7.15 -22.92 5.57
N VAL A 310 7.60 -21.70 5.25
CA VAL A 310 8.70 -21.03 5.96
C VAL A 310 8.37 -20.91 7.45
N LEU A 311 7.15 -20.50 7.76
CA LEU A 311 6.73 -20.29 9.14
C LEU A 311 6.50 -21.62 9.89
N GLU A 312 5.96 -22.64 9.21
CA GLU A 312 5.81 -24.00 9.77
C GLU A 312 7.15 -24.66 10.08
N GLU A 313 8.17 -24.47 9.22
CA GLU A 313 9.55 -24.86 9.51
C GLU A 313 10.07 -24.14 10.74
N ARG A 314 9.83 -22.82 10.81
CA ARG A 314 10.29 -22.00 11.91
C ARG A 314 9.63 -22.36 13.25
N VAL A 315 8.35 -22.72 13.28
CA VAL A 315 7.65 -23.18 14.49
C VAL A 315 8.28 -24.44 15.09
N LYS A 316 8.90 -25.31 14.26
CA LYS A 316 9.53 -26.56 14.71
C LYS A 316 10.91 -26.35 15.33
N ILE A 317 11.49 -25.16 15.19
CA ILE A 317 12.86 -24.85 15.58
C ILE A 317 12.83 -23.81 16.69
N THR A 318 13.51 -24.08 17.81
CA THR A 318 13.85 -23.04 18.77
C THR A 318 15.15 -22.39 18.34
N PRO A 319 15.15 -21.09 17.96
CA PRO A 319 16.36 -20.45 17.46
C PRO A 319 17.33 -20.21 18.62
N LYS A 320 18.62 -20.20 18.33
CA LYS A 320 19.67 -19.89 19.32
C LYS A 320 19.67 -18.40 19.71
N GLU A 321 19.36 -17.56 18.75
CA GLU A 321 19.25 -16.10 18.88
C GLU A 321 17.79 -15.74 18.64
N ASN A 322 17.23 -14.80 19.40
CA ASN A 322 15.86 -14.38 19.15
C ASN A 322 15.73 -13.79 17.74
N ASP A 323 14.65 -14.12 17.06
CA ASP A 323 14.23 -13.47 15.83
C ASP A 323 12.88 -12.77 16.07
N ILE A 324 12.31 -12.16 15.04
CA ILE A 324 11.04 -11.44 15.16
C ILE A 324 9.90 -12.41 15.50
N PHE A 325 9.91 -13.62 14.95
CA PHE A 325 8.89 -14.63 15.23
C PHE A 325 9.00 -15.26 16.63
N SER A 326 10.15 -15.16 17.32
CA SER A 326 10.25 -15.48 18.75
C SER A 326 9.29 -14.66 19.62
N TRP A 327 8.89 -13.46 19.16
CA TRP A 327 7.96 -12.58 19.88
C TRP A 327 6.52 -12.70 19.40
N LEU A 328 6.32 -13.05 18.13
CA LEU A 328 4.99 -13.13 17.49
C LEU A 328 4.32 -14.50 17.66
N LEU A 329 5.11 -15.56 17.83
CA LEU A 329 4.61 -16.91 18.08
C LEU A 329 4.22 -17.09 19.55
N ASP A 330 3.04 -17.64 19.78
CA ASP A 330 2.74 -18.25 21.08
C ASP A 330 3.57 -19.55 21.19
N PRO A 331 4.27 -19.81 22.30
CA PRO A 331 5.01 -21.06 22.51
C PRO A 331 4.17 -22.34 22.32
N ASN A 332 2.85 -22.25 22.46
CA ASN A 332 1.91 -23.36 22.26
C ASN A 332 1.36 -23.43 20.82
N THR A 333 1.85 -22.59 19.91
CA THR A 333 1.40 -22.58 18.52
C THR A 333 1.81 -23.87 17.83
N THR A 334 0.85 -24.73 17.52
CA THR A 334 1.07 -25.96 16.74
C THR A 334 0.65 -25.82 15.27
N LYS A 335 -0.10 -24.77 14.93
CA LYS A 335 -0.60 -24.50 13.59
C LYS A 335 -0.50 -23.03 13.24
N VAL A 336 0.01 -22.75 12.04
CA VAL A 336 0.09 -21.39 11.49
C VAL A 336 -1.31 -20.91 11.11
N SER A 337 -1.77 -19.81 11.71
CA SER A 337 -3.03 -19.17 11.33
C SER A 337 -2.86 -18.32 10.05
N PRO A 338 -3.94 -18.04 9.31
CA PRO A 338 -3.88 -17.11 8.17
C PRO A 338 -3.34 -15.74 8.55
N GLU A 339 -3.72 -15.19 9.71
CA GLU A 339 -3.28 -13.88 10.20
C GLU A 339 -1.78 -13.85 10.49
N LEU A 340 -1.25 -14.92 11.10
CA LEU A 340 0.17 -15.04 11.41
C LEU A 340 0.99 -15.24 10.12
N ASN A 341 0.47 -16.01 9.16
CA ASN A 341 1.06 -16.12 7.82
C ASN A 341 0.97 -14.80 7.03
N ALA A 342 -0.02 -13.95 7.30
CA ALA A 342 -0.07 -12.62 6.72
C ALA A 342 0.97 -11.68 7.34
N ASP A 343 1.28 -11.84 8.63
CA ASP A 343 2.36 -11.12 9.31
C ASP A 343 3.76 -11.53 8.80
N SER A 344 3.96 -12.79 8.41
CA SER A 344 5.23 -13.21 7.78
C SER A 344 5.41 -12.58 6.40
N ARG A 345 4.37 -12.57 5.56
CA ARG A 345 4.39 -11.83 4.28
C ARG A 345 4.66 -10.34 4.46
N LEU A 346 4.04 -9.74 5.47
CA LEU A 346 4.30 -8.34 5.82
C LEU A 346 5.79 -8.11 6.12
N LEU A 347 6.40 -8.98 6.92
CA LEU A 347 7.81 -8.86 7.29
C LEU A 347 8.73 -8.93 6.07
N VAL A 348 8.54 -9.96 5.23
CA VAL A 348 9.38 -10.19 4.05
C VAL A 348 9.25 -9.05 3.04
N VAL A 349 8.01 -8.69 2.67
CA VAL A 349 7.77 -7.67 1.64
C VAL A 349 8.12 -6.28 2.14
N ALA A 350 7.51 -5.85 3.25
CA ALA A 350 7.62 -4.46 3.68
C ALA A 350 8.99 -4.14 4.27
N GLY A 351 9.63 -5.09 4.97
CA GLY A 351 10.95 -4.89 5.57
C GLY A 351 12.09 -4.90 4.56
N SER A 352 12.00 -5.74 3.52
CA SER A 352 13.10 -5.94 2.58
C SER A 352 13.08 -4.94 1.43
N ASP A 353 11.97 -4.83 0.69
CA ASP A 353 11.90 -4.02 -0.54
C ASP A 353 12.09 -2.53 -0.27
N THR A 354 11.48 -2.01 0.81
CA THR A 354 11.57 -0.57 1.14
C THR A 354 12.97 -0.17 1.58
N THR A 355 13.65 -1.04 2.33
CA THR A 355 15.04 -0.85 2.76
C THR A 355 15.98 -0.93 1.56
N ALA A 356 15.81 -1.93 0.69
CA ALA A 356 16.63 -2.09 -0.53
C ALA A 356 16.48 -0.88 -1.46
N ALA A 357 15.26 -0.36 -1.63
CA ALA A 357 15.00 0.85 -2.40
C ALA A 357 15.71 2.07 -1.80
N THR A 358 15.60 2.26 -0.47
CA THR A 358 16.25 3.37 0.23
C THR A 358 17.77 3.31 0.10
N LEU A 359 18.38 2.14 0.33
CA LEU A 359 19.82 1.93 0.17
C LEU A 359 20.29 2.18 -1.26
N SER A 360 19.50 1.75 -2.25
CA SER A 360 19.78 2.03 -3.66
C SER A 360 19.86 3.54 -3.94
N TRP A 361 18.91 4.31 -3.40
CA TRP A 361 18.88 5.76 -3.56
C TRP A 361 19.99 6.47 -2.79
N ILE A 362 20.33 6.02 -1.58
CA ILE A 362 21.48 6.54 -0.83
C ILE A 362 22.76 6.37 -1.65
N VAL A 363 23.03 5.17 -2.17
CA VAL A 363 24.25 4.95 -2.98
C VAL A 363 24.22 5.80 -4.25
N TYR A 364 23.08 5.87 -4.94
CA TYR A 364 22.91 6.71 -6.13
C TYR A 364 23.25 8.18 -5.84
N GLU A 365 22.70 8.76 -4.77
CA GLU A 365 22.94 10.17 -4.43
C GLU A 365 24.38 10.42 -3.99
N LEU A 366 25.00 9.49 -3.24
CA LEU A 366 26.41 9.58 -2.86
C LEU A 366 27.35 9.47 -4.06
N CYS A 367 26.99 8.68 -5.08
CA CYS A 367 27.75 8.63 -6.34
C CYS A 367 27.64 9.92 -7.15
N ARG A 368 26.52 10.65 -7.01
CA ARG A 368 26.31 11.95 -7.69
C ARG A 368 26.94 13.14 -6.97
N HIS A 369 27.16 13.02 -5.67
CA HIS A 369 27.64 14.10 -4.79
C HIS A 369 28.90 13.66 -4.05
N SER A 370 30.05 13.70 -4.75
CA SER A 370 31.33 13.18 -4.25
C SER A 370 31.84 13.93 -3.01
N GLU A 371 31.47 15.19 -2.86
CA GLU A 371 31.72 16.03 -1.68
C GLU A 371 30.98 15.53 -0.44
N VAL A 372 29.70 15.15 -0.60
CA VAL A 372 28.89 14.56 0.48
C VAL A 372 29.45 13.19 0.85
N GLN A 373 29.79 12.37 -0.14
CA GLN A 373 30.42 11.07 0.08
C GLN A 373 31.75 11.18 0.83
N THR A 374 32.62 12.13 0.43
CA THR A 374 33.92 12.34 1.07
C THR A 374 33.76 12.81 2.51
N LYS A 375 32.84 13.74 2.76
CA LYS A 375 32.53 14.24 4.11
C LYS A 375 31.97 13.13 5.00
N LEU A 376 31.01 12.34 4.50
CA LEU A 376 30.45 11.21 5.24
C LEU A 376 31.53 10.18 5.56
N ARG A 377 32.33 9.77 4.57
CA ARG A 377 33.42 8.82 4.75
C ARG A 377 34.39 9.29 5.83
N LYS A 378 34.82 10.55 5.79
CA LYS A 378 35.71 11.12 6.81
C LYS A 378 35.10 11.03 8.21
N GLN A 379 33.83 11.44 8.38
CA GLN A 379 33.19 11.38 9.70
C GLN A 379 33.07 9.96 10.23
N ILE A 380 32.77 9.00 9.34
CA ILE A 380 32.70 7.58 9.70
C ILE A 380 34.10 7.04 10.05
N ASP A 381 35.13 7.38 9.28
CA ASP A 381 36.52 6.95 9.55
C ASP A 381 37.05 7.52 10.88
N ASP A 382 36.68 8.77 11.22
CA ASP A 382 37.05 9.41 12.49
C ASP A 382 36.41 8.66 13.69
N ILE A 383 35.17 8.16 13.54
CA ILE A 383 34.48 7.33 14.55
C ILE A 383 35.08 5.91 14.59
N ALA A 384 35.35 5.32 13.43
CA ALA A 384 35.72 3.92 13.25
C ALA A 384 37.22 3.64 13.34
N SER A 385 38.05 4.62 13.71
CA SER A 385 39.52 4.59 13.52
C SER A 385 40.25 3.35 14.08
N SER A 386 39.64 2.60 15.01
CA SER A 386 40.20 1.37 15.59
C SER A 386 39.33 0.11 15.47
N LYS A 387 38.14 0.17 14.86
CA LYS A 387 37.19 -0.96 14.82
C LYS A 387 37.14 -1.67 13.46
N SER A 388 36.89 -2.98 13.49
CA SER A 388 36.70 -3.81 12.28
C SER A 388 35.30 -3.68 11.66
N HIS A 389 34.33 -3.24 12.45
CA HIS A 389 32.94 -2.95 12.06
C HIS A 389 32.38 -1.89 13.01
N LEU A 390 31.25 -1.30 12.63
CA LEU A 390 30.54 -0.31 13.43
C LEU A 390 29.28 -0.93 14.02
N ASP A 391 29.05 -0.66 15.29
CA ASP A 391 27.77 -0.90 15.95
C ASP A 391 26.88 0.35 15.77
N VAL A 392 25.57 0.19 15.85
CA VAL A 392 24.56 1.25 15.84
C VAL A 392 24.90 2.30 16.89
N GLU A 393 25.39 1.90 18.07
CA GLU A 393 25.80 2.83 19.14
C GLU A 393 26.99 3.72 18.72
N ASP A 394 27.88 3.25 17.86
CA ASP A 394 29.03 4.04 17.38
C ASP A 394 28.58 5.20 16.50
N VAL A 395 27.55 4.96 15.67
CA VAL A 395 27.04 5.92 14.70
C VAL A 395 25.76 6.63 15.17
N ALA A 396 25.24 6.30 16.36
CA ALA A 396 24.00 6.85 16.90
C ALA A 396 23.99 8.38 17.03
N ASN A 397 25.17 8.99 17.15
CA ASN A 397 25.33 10.45 17.23
C ASN A 397 25.91 11.08 15.95
N CYS A 398 25.98 10.31 14.85
CA CYS A 398 26.46 10.81 13.57
C CYS A 398 25.35 11.55 12.81
N ALA A 399 25.07 12.78 13.22
CA ALA A 399 24.00 13.60 12.64
C ALA A 399 24.10 13.76 11.10
N PHE A 400 25.30 13.69 10.52
CA PHE A 400 25.47 13.76 9.07
C PHE A 400 25.02 12.48 8.36
N LEU A 401 25.24 11.31 8.95
CA LEU A 401 24.72 10.03 8.43
C LEU A 401 23.19 10.04 8.45
N ASP A 402 22.59 10.47 9.56
CA ASP A 402 21.14 10.63 9.67
C ASP A 402 20.61 11.62 8.64
N GLY A 403 21.32 12.73 8.42
CA GLY A 403 21.00 13.70 7.38
C GLY A 403 20.99 13.08 5.98
N VAL A 404 21.98 12.25 5.64
CA VAL A 404 22.05 11.54 4.36
C VAL A 404 20.88 10.56 4.20
N ILE A 405 20.56 9.79 5.23
CA ILE A 405 19.45 8.82 5.20
C ILE A 405 18.11 9.55 5.03
N ASN A 406 17.86 10.56 5.85
CA ASN A 406 16.61 11.34 5.80
C ASN A 406 16.46 12.10 4.49
N GLU A 407 17.54 12.66 3.95
CA GLU A 407 17.50 13.37 2.67
C GLU A 407 17.22 12.43 1.50
N ALA A 408 17.80 11.21 1.51
CA ALA A 408 17.47 10.19 0.53
C ALA A 408 15.99 9.78 0.62
N LEU A 409 15.44 9.58 1.82
CA LEU A 409 14.02 9.26 2.03
C LEU A 409 13.08 10.41 1.61
N ARG A 410 13.52 11.66 1.80
CA ARG A 410 12.79 12.86 1.38
C ARG A 410 12.73 12.98 -0.14
N LEU A 411 13.86 12.78 -0.81
CA LEU A 411 13.98 12.86 -2.27
C LEU A 411 13.32 11.68 -2.97
N HIS A 412 13.52 10.48 -2.42
CA HIS A 412 13.14 9.21 -3.03
C HIS A 412 12.35 8.31 -2.06
N PRO A 413 11.14 8.72 -1.65
CA PRO A 413 10.35 7.92 -0.73
C PRO A 413 10.01 6.56 -1.34
N PRO A 414 10.25 5.42 -0.64
CA PRO A 414 9.98 4.08 -1.18
C PRO A 414 8.51 3.83 -1.54
N VAL A 415 7.58 4.59 -0.94
CA VAL A 415 6.14 4.50 -1.20
C VAL A 415 5.62 5.86 -1.71
N PRO A 416 5.94 6.26 -2.95
CA PRO A 416 5.65 7.61 -3.44
C PRO A 416 4.15 7.82 -3.64
N SER A 417 3.37 6.80 -3.98
CA SER A 417 1.91 6.94 -4.20
C SER A 417 1.09 7.15 -2.91
N GLY A 418 1.74 7.20 -1.75
CA GLY A 418 1.07 7.46 -0.47
C GLY A 418 0.28 6.27 0.07
N VAL A 419 -0.45 6.50 1.16
CA VAL A 419 -1.25 5.48 1.84
C VAL A 419 -2.73 5.85 1.90
N GLN A 420 -3.59 4.84 1.76
CA GLN A 420 -5.04 5.05 1.73
C GLN A 420 -5.63 5.20 3.15
N ARG A 421 -6.52 6.16 3.32
CA ARG A 421 -7.35 6.33 4.52
C ARG A 421 -8.80 6.55 4.13
N GLU A 422 -9.67 6.50 5.11
CA GLU A 422 -11.08 6.81 4.97
C GLU A 422 -11.51 7.75 6.10
N THR A 423 -12.20 8.83 5.74
CA THR A 423 -12.74 9.77 6.72
C THR A 423 -13.83 9.10 7.57
N PRO A 424 -13.98 9.47 8.85
CA PRO A 424 -15.09 9.01 9.68
C PRO A 424 -16.46 9.48 9.12
N PRO A 425 -17.60 8.95 9.59
CA PRO A 425 -18.93 9.32 9.09
C PRO A 425 -19.25 10.82 9.12
N GLU A 426 -18.72 11.54 10.10
CA GLU A 426 -18.87 13.00 10.24
C GLU A 426 -17.99 13.84 9.29
N GLY A 427 -17.03 13.22 8.60
CA GLY A 427 -16.04 13.91 7.78
C GLY A 427 -14.87 14.48 8.59
N ILE A 428 -14.02 15.25 7.93
CA ILE A 428 -12.89 15.97 8.55
C ILE A 428 -12.76 17.36 7.94
N THR A 429 -12.18 18.28 8.70
CA THR A 429 -11.74 19.59 8.18
C THR A 429 -10.22 19.61 8.19
N LEU A 430 -9.61 19.93 7.06
CA LEU A 430 -8.17 20.10 6.95
C LEU A 430 -7.74 21.46 7.55
N PRO A 431 -6.46 21.63 7.93
CA PRO A 431 -5.97 22.89 8.49
C PRO A 431 -6.19 24.12 7.59
N ASN A 432 -6.18 23.93 6.27
CA ASN A 432 -6.49 24.98 5.29
C ASN A 432 -7.99 25.33 5.20
N GLY A 433 -8.83 24.79 6.08
CA GLY A 433 -10.27 25.02 6.13
C GLY A 433 -11.11 24.14 5.19
N THR A 434 -10.49 23.33 4.34
CA THR A 434 -11.22 22.46 3.40
C THR A 434 -11.94 21.34 4.16
N TYR A 435 -13.27 21.29 4.05
CA TYR A 435 -14.07 20.20 4.60
C TYR A 435 -14.15 19.01 3.62
N ILE A 436 -13.78 17.83 4.08
CA ILE A 436 -13.94 16.57 3.35
C ILE A 436 -15.11 15.81 3.99
N PRO A 437 -16.17 15.48 3.22
CA PRO A 437 -17.32 14.75 3.72
C PRO A 437 -16.95 13.40 4.30
N GLY A 438 -17.83 12.86 5.15
CA GLY A 438 -17.59 11.54 5.75
C GLY A 438 -17.69 10.38 4.77
N ARG A 439 -17.03 9.27 5.13
CA ARG A 439 -16.87 8.09 4.28
C ARG A 439 -16.30 8.46 2.90
N ILE A 440 -15.21 9.20 2.80
CA ILE A 440 -14.47 9.48 1.58
C ILE A 440 -13.10 8.83 1.67
N ILE A 441 -12.66 8.23 0.57
CA ILE A 441 -11.33 7.64 0.45
C ILE A 441 -10.33 8.78 0.25
N ILE A 442 -9.25 8.77 1.02
CA ILE A 442 -8.18 9.75 0.99
C ILE A 442 -6.88 9.04 0.64
N TRP A 443 -6.14 9.58 -0.32
CA TRP A 443 -4.72 9.29 -0.49
C TRP A 443 -3.90 10.44 0.04
N SER A 444 -3.06 10.18 1.03
CA SER A 444 -2.09 11.15 1.54
C SER A 444 -0.76 10.94 0.82
N VAL A 445 -0.36 11.92 -0.01
CA VAL A 445 0.86 11.87 -0.83
C VAL A 445 1.91 12.86 -0.34
N THR A 446 1.91 13.17 0.96
CA THR A 446 2.80 14.18 1.55
C THR A 446 4.27 13.90 1.28
N ALA A 447 4.70 12.64 1.21
CA ALA A 447 6.07 12.30 0.84
C ALA A 447 6.46 12.85 -0.55
N ASN A 448 5.53 12.91 -1.51
CA ASN A 448 5.78 13.55 -2.81
C ASN A 448 5.79 15.08 -2.75
N LEU A 449 5.20 15.69 -1.73
CA LEU A 449 5.26 17.14 -1.57
C LEU A 449 6.64 17.57 -1.10
N VAL A 450 7.17 16.88 -0.09
CA VAL A 450 8.42 17.30 0.55
C VAL A 450 9.58 17.27 -0.45
N ARG A 451 9.55 16.41 -1.46
CA ARG A 451 10.58 16.36 -2.53
C ARG A 451 10.61 17.61 -3.44
N LEU A 452 9.52 18.39 -3.47
CA LEU A 452 9.40 19.57 -4.35
C LEU A 452 10.10 20.81 -3.77
N PHE A 453 10.51 20.76 -2.49
CA PHE A 453 11.12 21.86 -1.80
C PHE A 453 12.60 21.59 -1.55
N GLU A 454 13.44 22.60 -1.75
CA GLU A 454 14.72 22.72 -1.04
C GLU A 454 14.40 23.20 0.38
N MET A 455 15.02 22.57 1.36
CA MET A 455 14.84 22.88 2.77
C MET A 455 16.12 23.52 3.30
N GLU A 456 16.02 24.79 3.69
CA GLU A 456 17.09 25.48 4.42
C GLU A 456 16.56 25.91 5.79
N PHE A 457 17.44 26.09 6.77
CA PHE A 457 17.02 26.74 8.01
C PHE A 457 16.58 28.18 7.72
N ALA A 458 15.49 28.61 8.36
CA ALA A 458 15.11 30.00 8.32
C ALA A 458 16.24 30.88 8.90
N LYS A 459 16.29 32.14 8.49
CA LYS A 459 17.36 33.05 8.93
C LYS A 459 17.36 33.20 10.47
N GLY A 460 18.45 32.76 11.10
CA GLY A 460 18.62 32.78 12.56
C GLY A 460 18.19 31.49 13.26
N GLU A 461 17.64 30.54 12.53
CA GLU A 461 17.44 29.16 12.97
C GLU A 461 18.68 28.32 12.63
N ASP A 462 19.03 27.39 13.49
CA ASP A 462 20.13 26.44 13.27
C ASP A 462 19.79 25.01 13.71
N GLY A 463 18.53 24.77 14.07
CA GLY A 463 18.01 23.46 14.41
C GLY A 463 18.40 22.96 15.78
N ARG A 464 19.13 23.74 16.59
CA ARG A 464 19.44 23.35 17.98
C ARG A 464 18.20 23.11 18.80
N GLU A 465 17.12 23.86 18.57
CA GLU A 465 15.87 23.67 19.29
C GLU A 465 15.25 22.28 19.05
N ILE A 466 15.34 21.74 17.83
CA ILE A 466 14.96 20.34 17.56
C ILE A 466 15.83 19.40 18.38
N LEU A 467 17.15 19.58 18.37
CA LEU A 467 18.07 18.65 19.05
C LEU A 467 17.89 18.67 20.57
N GLU A 468 17.63 19.84 21.16
CA GLU A 468 17.52 20.03 22.60
C GLU A 468 16.13 19.69 23.14
N LYS A 469 15.07 19.92 22.36
CA LYS A 469 13.68 19.80 22.83
C LYS A 469 12.94 18.60 22.25
N SER A 470 13.38 18.01 21.14
CA SER A 470 12.78 16.78 20.62
C SER A 470 13.19 15.60 21.49
N ARG A 471 12.22 14.80 21.91
CA ARG A 471 12.47 13.60 22.73
C ARG A 471 12.16 12.35 21.93
N ASP A 472 13.17 11.69 21.36
CA ASP A 472 13.03 10.38 20.68
C ASP A 472 12.07 10.35 19.46
N CYS A 473 12.41 9.54 18.46
CA CYS A 473 11.79 9.45 17.13
C CYS A 473 10.34 8.92 17.13
N PHE A 474 9.77 8.60 18.30
CA PHE A 474 8.38 8.19 18.47
C PHE A 474 7.51 9.18 19.25
N THR A 475 8.06 10.27 19.78
CA THR A 475 7.21 11.28 20.43
C THR A 475 6.68 12.28 19.42
N THR A 476 5.43 12.70 19.63
CA THR A 476 4.73 13.69 18.81
C THR A 476 5.12 15.13 19.16
N ASN A 477 6.05 15.33 20.10
CA ASN A 477 6.55 16.65 20.49
C ASN A 477 7.95 16.86 19.89
N VAL A 478 7.96 17.39 18.68
CA VAL A 478 9.17 17.88 18.02
C VAL A 478 9.42 19.31 18.48
N GLY A 479 10.68 19.70 18.74
CA GLY A 479 11.04 21.10 18.90
C GLY A 479 10.60 21.92 17.68
N LYS A 480 10.37 23.23 17.83
CA LYS A 480 10.06 24.07 16.68
C LYS A 480 11.29 24.16 15.77
N LEU A 481 11.06 24.11 14.47
CA LEU A 481 12.05 24.41 13.46
C LEU A 481 11.42 25.24 12.37
N ASP A 482 11.87 26.48 12.28
CA ASP A 482 11.52 27.33 11.16
C ASP A 482 12.43 26.99 9.98
N VAL A 483 11.84 26.46 8.91
CA VAL A 483 12.54 26.15 7.66
C VAL A 483 12.06 27.08 6.56
N ASP A 484 12.99 27.52 5.72
CA ASP A 484 12.67 28.17 4.45
C ASP A 484 12.49 27.09 3.38
N LEU A 485 11.30 27.03 2.81
CA LEU A 485 10.94 26.09 1.76
C LEU A 485 11.01 26.80 0.42
N LYS A 486 12.10 26.60 -0.32
CA LYS A 486 12.23 27.13 -1.68
C LYS A 486 11.78 26.07 -2.66
N LEU A 487 10.93 26.42 -3.61
CA LEU A 487 10.54 25.47 -4.66
C LEU A 487 11.79 25.07 -5.44
N ARG A 488 12.05 23.77 -5.57
CA ARG A 488 13.17 23.27 -6.37
C ARG A 488 12.92 23.69 -7.81
N ASN A 489 13.86 24.43 -8.42
CA ASN A 489 13.79 24.78 -9.83
C ASN A 489 13.89 23.50 -10.66
N THR A 490 12.75 22.90 -11.00
CA THR A 490 12.70 21.84 -12.00
C THR A 490 12.83 22.52 -13.37
N ALA A 491 14.06 22.61 -13.86
CA ALA A 491 14.34 22.93 -15.26
C ALA A 491 13.71 21.89 -16.18
#